data_AF-B1M170-F1
#
_entry.id   AF-B1M170-F1
#
_cell.length_a   1.000
_cell.length_b   1.000
_cell.length_c   1.000
_cell.angle_alpha   90.00
_cell.angle_beta   90.00
_cell.angle_gamma   90.00
#
_symmetry.space_group_name_H-M   'P 1'
#
loop_
_entity.id
_entity.type
_entity.pdbx_description
1 polymer ?
#
loop_
_entity_poly.entity_id
_entity_poly.type
_entity_poly.pdbx_seq_one_letter_code
_entity_poly.pdbx_strand_id
1 'polypeptide(L)'
;MSTTNRVGIAADVAGQIMDWRLKFVSTVGEAKYRRAAGWAVDEVAKHAVLGIRKQFHKHLKSNTPWTESAIKYKRSSAAGLNAIEAGTNDAGLFSAVYVMPKQSTYLKYLFGVQDSTRLPGDVGLAQDKILIPFWQNISLAQGVQPTQYGGVPRGFLARLSREVAGIKARASTASRWGVYKGTITLHGQPRLAYIARPPRVPTGETQQIFSLRRGGRVVTVGRRMRDIDHPRILFLAVDLATYKPILEKPWEEACQAAAARIPEIMAAQLADNFAHAAAKRGGTRMAA
;
A
#
# COMPACT_ATOMS: atom_id res chain seq x y z
N MET A 1 0.46 23.02 0.20
CA MET A 1 -0.98 22.66 0.20
C MET A 1 -1.11 21.20 0.64
N SER A 2 -1.58 20.96 1.86
CA SER A 2 -1.78 19.61 2.41
C SER A 2 -3.19 19.14 2.04
N THR A 3 -3.33 18.43 0.92
CA THR A 3 -4.55 17.68 0.60
C THR A 3 -4.60 16.43 1.47
N THR A 4 -4.90 16.64 2.76
CA THR A 4 -5.34 15.56 3.63
C THR A 4 -6.77 15.26 3.22
N ASN A 5 -6.95 14.37 2.23
CA ASN A 5 -8.26 13.78 1.93
C ASN A 5 -8.67 12.96 3.15
N ARG A 6 -9.28 13.63 4.13
CA ARG A 6 -9.94 12.99 5.26
C ARG A 6 -11.29 12.52 4.72
N VAL A 7 -11.40 11.25 4.38
CA VAL A 7 -12.71 10.59 4.34
C VAL A 7 -13.17 10.52 5.80
N GLY A 8 -13.81 11.60 6.25
CA GLY A 8 -14.38 11.70 7.58
C GLY A 8 -15.63 10.84 7.61
N ILE A 9 -15.54 9.65 8.20
CA ILE A 9 -16.73 8.93 8.60
C ILE A 9 -17.22 9.59 9.88
N ALA A 10 -18.12 10.56 9.73
CA ALA A 10 -18.93 11.05 10.84
C ALA A 10 -20.11 10.09 10.97
N ALA A 11 -19.96 9.06 11.81
CA ALA A 11 -21.14 8.39 12.33
C ALA A 11 -21.72 9.33 13.39
N ASP A 12 -22.89 9.92 13.11
CA ASP A 12 -23.63 10.64 14.14
C ASP A 12 -24.15 9.63 15.16
N VAL A 13 -23.44 9.57 16.28
CA VAL A 13 -23.72 8.67 17.39
C VAL A 13 -24.32 9.45 18.56
N ALA A 14 -24.58 10.76 18.39
CA ALA A 14 -25.13 11.62 19.42
C ALA A 14 -26.52 11.14 19.83
N GLY A 15 -27.39 10.74 18.88
CA GLY A 15 -28.72 10.21 19.18
C GLY A 15 -28.65 8.93 20.03
N GLN A 16 -27.82 7.97 19.63
CA GLN A 16 -27.62 6.74 20.39
C GLN A 16 -27.00 7.00 21.76
N ILE A 17 -26.11 7.97 21.89
CA ILE A 17 -25.54 8.34 23.18
C ILE A 17 -26.63 8.97 24.07
N MET A 18 -27.43 9.90 23.54
CA MET A 18 -28.48 10.62 24.28
C MET A 18 -29.60 9.72 24.81
N ASP A 19 -30.01 8.69 24.05
CA ASP A 19 -31.00 7.71 24.53
C ASP A 19 -30.55 6.96 25.80
N TRP A 20 -29.23 6.82 25.99
CA TRP A 20 -28.64 6.17 27.17
C TRP A 20 -28.47 7.14 28.35
N ARG A 21 -28.42 8.45 28.09
CA ARG A 21 -28.35 9.49 29.13
C ARG A 21 -29.55 9.37 30.08
N LEU A 22 -30.74 9.21 29.53
CA LEU A 22 -32.01 9.14 30.26
C LEU A 22 -32.08 7.96 31.25
N LYS A 23 -31.44 6.83 30.92
CA LYS A 23 -31.44 5.63 31.76
C LYS A 23 -30.36 5.60 32.84
N PHE A 24 -29.31 6.42 32.72
CA PHE A 24 -28.07 6.21 33.48
C PHE A 24 -27.62 7.41 34.33
N VAL A 25 -27.95 8.65 33.93
CA VAL A 25 -27.51 9.85 34.65
C VAL A 25 -28.05 9.88 36.09
N SER A 26 -29.25 9.35 36.33
CA SER A 26 -29.87 9.27 37.65
C SER A 26 -29.11 8.35 38.63
N THR A 27 -28.31 7.41 38.13
CA THR A 27 -27.76 6.30 38.94
C THR A 27 -26.26 6.41 39.22
N VAL A 28 -25.47 6.95 38.29
CA VAL A 28 -24.00 6.99 38.38
C VAL A 28 -23.42 8.41 38.22
N GLY A 29 -24.26 9.37 37.82
CA GLY A 29 -23.88 10.76 37.64
C GLY A 29 -23.35 11.09 36.24
N GLU A 30 -23.54 12.34 35.83
CA GLU A 30 -23.31 12.81 34.47
C GLU A 30 -21.83 12.74 34.03
N ALA A 31 -20.91 13.00 34.95
CA ALA A 31 -19.46 12.95 34.68
C ALA A 31 -19.01 11.54 34.23
N LYS A 32 -19.48 10.49 34.91
CA LYS A 32 -19.13 9.10 34.58
C LYS A 32 -19.75 8.64 33.27
N TYR A 33 -20.94 9.13 32.96
CA TYR A 33 -21.56 8.91 31.66
C TYR A 33 -20.77 9.57 30.52
N ARG A 34 -20.35 10.83 30.66
CA ARG A 34 -19.51 11.52 29.66
C ARG A 34 -18.18 10.80 29.45
N ARG A 35 -17.57 10.30 30.53
CA ARG A 35 -16.35 9.49 30.46
C ARG A 35 -16.56 8.17 29.71
N ALA A 36 -17.69 7.49 29.94
CA ALA A 36 -18.05 6.26 29.24
C ALA A 36 -18.25 6.50 27.73
N ALA A 37 -18.88 7.62 27.34
CA ALA A 37 -18.99 8.01 25.95
C ALA A 37 -17.61 8.25 25.29
N GLY A 38 -16.68 8.90 26.00
CA GLY A 38 -15.27 9.06 25.57
C GLY A 38 -14.59 7.72 25.30
N TRP A 39 -14.74 6.77 26.22
CA TRP A 39 -14.17 5.44 26.06
C TRP A 39 -14.79 4.66 24.90
N ALA A 40 -16.12 4.72 24.74
CA ALA A 40 -16.80 4.02 23.68
C ALA A 40 -16.35 4.49 22.28
N VAL A 41 -16.18 5.81 22.10
CA VAL A 41 -15.67 6.39 20.85
C VAL A 41 -14.24 5.91 20.56
N ASP A 42 -13.38 5.79 21.57
CA ASP A 42 -12.01 5.26 21.41
C ASP A 42 -11.98 3.77 21.05
N GLU A 43 -12.85 2.95 21.66
CA GLU A 43 -12.95 1.52 21.33
C GLU A 43 -13.58 1.28 19.95
N VAL A 44 -14.53 2.12 19.51
CA VAL A 44 -15.05 2.09 18.13
C VAL A 44 -13.92 2.34 17.13
N ALA A 45 -13.10 3.35 17.34
CA ALA A 45 -11.97 3.65 16.45
C ALA A 45 -10.98 2.47 16.39
N LYS A 46 -10.70 1.84 17.52
CA LYS A 46 -9.88 0.61 17.58
C LYS A 46 -10.51 -0.55 16.82
N HIS A 47 -11.81 -0.80 17.02
CA HIS A 47 -12.52 -1.87 16.31
C HIS A 47 -12.59 -1.62 14.80
N ALA A 48 -12.77 -0.36 14.38
CA ALA A 48 -12.70 0.05 12.98
C ALA A 48 -11.33 -0.30 12.39
N VAL A 49 -10.22 0.06 13.06
CA VAL A 49 -8.86 -0.30 12.57
C VAL A 49 -8.69 -1.80 12.41
N LEU A 50 -9.14 -2.60 13.37
CA LEU A 50 -9.04 -4.07 13.28
C LEU A 50 -9.91 -4.62 12.13
N GLY A 51 -11.13 -4.09 11.96
CA GLY A 51 -12.02 -4.45 10.86
C GLY A 51 -11.44 -4.10 9.49
N ILE A 52 -10.93 -2.87 9.33
CA ILE A 52 -10.31 -2.39 8.09
C ILE A 52 -9.13 -3.28 7.73
N ARG A 53 -8.23 -3.57 8.68
CA ARG A 53 -7.08 -4.46 8.44
C ARG A 53 -7.52 -5.84 7.96
N LYS A 54 -8.52 -6.43 8.63
CA LYS A 54 -9.10 -7.72 8.24
C LYS A 54 -9.69 -7.68 6.83
N GLN A 55 -10.36 -6.60 6.44
CA GLN A 55 -10.91 -6.47 5.10
C GLN A 55 -9.82 -6.26 4.06
N PHE A 56 -8.82 -5.41 4.33
CA PHE A 56 -7.71 -5.17 3.42
C PHE A 56 -6.99 -6.49 3.09
N HIS A 57 -6.89 -7.39 4.06
CA HIS A 57 -6.29 -8.71 3.85
C HIS A 57 -7.02 -9.59 2.84
N LYS A 58 -8.32 -9.37 2.62
CA LYS A 58 -9.12 -10.10 1.62
C LYS A 58 -8.98 -9.54 0.22
N HIS A 59 -8.75 -8.23 0.11
CA HIS A 59 -8.73 -7.52 -1.18
C HIS A 59 -7.31 -7.33 -1.74
N LEU A 60 -6.29 -7.26 -0.89
CA LEU A 60 -4.91 -7.16 -1.31
C LEU A 60 -4.34 -8.54 -1.68
N LYS A 61 -3.67 -8.62 -2.82
CA LYS A 61 -3.01 -9.85 -3.30
C LYS A 61 -1.89 -10.33 -2.36
N SER A 62 -1.29 -9.42 -1.59
CA SER A 62 -0.21 -9.73 -0.65
C SER A 62 -0.29 -8.81 0.57
N ASN A 63 -0.32 -9.42 1.75
CA ASN A 63 -0.29 -8.70 3.02
C ASN A 63 1.15 -8.62 3.51
N THR A 64 1.64 -7.40 3.63
CA THR A 64 2.98 -7.11 4.16
C THR A 64 2.84 -6.47 5.53
N PRO A 65 3.82 -6.61 6.43
CA PRO A 65 3.81 -5.87 7.70
C PRO A 65 3.66 -4.34 7.50
N TRP A 66 4.10 -3.83 6.35
CA TRP A 66 3.97 -2.43 5.97
C TRP A 66 2.51 -2.02 5.64
N THR A 67 1.75 -2.88 4.95
CA THR A 67 0.32 -2.66 4.69
C THR A 67 -0.54 -2.92 5.92
N GLU A 68 -0.17 -3.89 6.77
CA GLU A 68 -0.84 -4.17 8.05
C GLU A 68 -0.75 -2.99 9.02
N SER A 69 0.43 -2.37 9.10
CA SER A 69 0.67 -1.19 9.94
C SER A 69 0.19 0.12 9.30
N ALA A 70 -0.41 0.08 8.11
CA ALA A 70 -0.84 1.26 7.38
C ALA A 70 -1.96 2.02 8.08
N ILE A 71 -2.85 1.30 8.75
CA ILE A 71 -4.04 1.89 9.37
C ILE A 71 -3.80 2.05 10.87
N LYS A 72 -3.99 3.27 11.38
CA LYS A 72 -3.88 3.58 12.80
C LYS A 72 -5.11 4.34 13.26
N TYR A 73 -5.25 4.43 14.58
CA TYR A 73 -6.21 5.28 15.23
C TYR A 73 -5.53 6.18 16.26
N LYS A 74 -6.17 7.31 16.56
CA LYS A 74 -5.78 8.24 17.61
C LYS A 74 -6.86 8.24 18.67
N ARG A 75 -6.49 7.82 19.87
CA ARG A 75 -7.34 7.89 21.07
C ARG A 75 -7.41 9.32 21.61
N SER A 76 -8.44 9.56 22.42
CA SER A 76 -8.52 10.75 23.26
C SER A 76 -7.34 10.79 24.24
N SER A 77 -6.77 11.98 24.46
CA SER A 77 -5.71 12.15 25.46
C SER A 77 -6.29 12.09 26.87
N ALA A 78 -5.47 11.80 27.89
CA ALA A 78 -5.92 11.82 29.28
C ALA A 78 -6.53 13.18 29.68
N ALA A 79 -5.89 14.28 29.26
CA ALA A 79 -6.42 15.63 29.45
C ALA A 79 -7.76 15.84 28.73
N GLY A 80 -7.89 15.34 27.49
CA GLY A 80 -9.15 15.40 26.73
C GLY A 80 -10.28 14.61 27.40
N LEU A 81 -10.00 13.39 27.88
CA LEU A 81 -10.98 12.59 28.61
C LEU A 81 -11.39 13.24 29.94
N ASN A 82 -10.46 13.91 30.63
CA ASN A 82 -10.77 14.65 31.86
C ASN A 82 -11.63 15.89 31.57
N ALA A 83 -11.34 16.62 30.48
CA ALA A 83 -12.17 17.74 30.03
C ALA A 83 -13.59 17.28 29.64
N ILE A 84 -13.72 16.11 29.01
CA ILE A 84 -15.01 15.47 28.72
C ILE A 84 -15.76 15.13 30.00
N GLU A 85 -15.10 14.50 30.98
CA GLU A 85 -15.69 14.17 32.28
C GLU A 85 -16.16 15.42 33.03
N ALA A 86 -15.37 16.51 32.98
CA ALA A 86 -15.70 17.81 33.56
C ALA A 86 -16.76 18.60 32.77
N GLY A 87 -17.06 18.22 31.53
CA GLY A 87 -17.97 18.97 30.65
C GLY A 87 -17.40 20.25 30.07
N THR A 88 -16.09 20.45 30.10
CA THR A 88 -15.40 21.65 29.62
C THR A 88 -14.81 21.47 28.22
N ASN A 89 -15.12 20.36 27.56
CA ASN A 89 -14.65 20.10 26.21
C ASN A 89 -15.64 20.65 25.16
N ASP A 90 -15.36 21.84 24.65
CA ASP A 90 -16.16 22.50 23.61
C ASP A 90 -16.02 21.85 22.22
N ALA A 91 -14.94 21.09 22.00
CA ALA A 91 -14.66 20.44 20.71
C ALA A 91 -15.37 19.08 20.53
N GLY A 92 -16.09 18.60 21.56
CA GLY A 92 -16.80 17.32 21.53
C GLY A 92 -15.91 16.09 21.62
N LEU A 93 -16.53 14.92 21.42
CA LEU A 93 -15.86 13.61 21.47
C LEU A 93 -15.13 13.35 20.14
N PHE A 94 -13.81 13.16 20.18
CA PHE A 94 -13.02 12.96 18.96
C PHE A 94 -12.03 11.80 19.07
N SER A 95 -12.29 10.74 18.28
CA SER A 95 -11.32 9.70 17.96
C SER A 95 -11.22 9.60 16.44
N ALA A 96 -10.03 9.30 15.91
CA ALA A 96 -9.78 9.31 14.48
C ALA A 96 -9.16 8.02 14.01
N VAL A 97 -9.63 7.51 12.87
CA VAL A 97 -9.00 6.43 12.11
C VAL A 97 -8.33 7.04 10.88
N TYR A 98 -7.08 6.66 10.60
CA TYR A 98 -6.32 7.25 9.51
C TYR A 98 -5.32 6.29 8.89
N VAL A 99 -4.98 6.56 7.63
CA VAL A 99 -3.86 5.92 6.92
C VAL A 99 -2.58 6.68 7.24
N MET A 100 -1.51 5.96 7.58
CA MET A 100 -0.20 6.53 7.86
C MET A 100 0.36 7.28 6.64
N PRO A 101 1.06 8.43 6.81
CA PRO A 101 1.46 9.30 5.69
C PRO A 101 2.34 8.64 4.62
N LYS A 102 3.23 7.72 5.01
CA LYS A 102 4.07 7.00 4.03
C LYS A 102 3.25 5.98 3.24
N GLN A 103 2.30 5.33 3.91
CA GLN A 103 1.43 4.33 3.32
C GLN A 103 0.37 4.96 2.42
N SER A 104 -0.14 6.14 2.77
CA SER A 104 -1.14 6.85 1.97
C SER A 104 -0.64 7.17 0.57
N THR A 105 0.65 7.43 0.38
CA THR A 105 1.23 7.67 -0.96
C THR A 105 1.00 6.50 -1.93
N TYR A 106 1.00 5.27 -1.41
CA TYR A 106 0.77 4.07 -2.22
C TYR A 106 -0.70 3.68 -2.25
N LEU A 107 -1.38 3.75 -1.10
CA LEU A 107 -2.75 3.27 -1.00
C LEU A 107 -3.76 4.24 -1.62
N LYS A 108 -3.41 5.51 -1.85
CA LYS A 108 -4.34 6.52 -2.42
C LYS A 108 -5.03 6.07 -3.70
N TYR A 109 -4.39 5.25 -4.54
CA TYR A 109 -5.00 4.77 -5.79
C TYR A 109 -6.00 3.62 -5.60
N LEU A 110 -6.09 3.06 -4.40
CA LEU A 110 -7.01 1.98 -4.05
C LEU A 110 -8.25 2.50 -3.30
N PHE A 111 -8.32 3.81 -3.06
CA PHE A 111 -9.43 4.51 -2.44
C PHE A 111 -10.12 5.44 -3.45
N GLY A 112 -11.33 5.89 -3.13
CA GLY A 112 -12.14 6.79 -3.95
C GLY A 112 -13.37 6.11 -4.59
N VAL A 113 -14.19 6.93 -5.25
CA VAL A 113 -15.44 6.46 -5.89
C VAL A 113 -15.21 6.02 -7.34
N GLN A 114 -14.15 6.54 -7.96
CA GLN A 114 -13.81 6.30 -9.37
C GLN A 114 -12.42 5.69 -9.50
N ASP A 115 -12.15 5.17 -10.69
CA ASP A 115 -10.84 4.68 -11.05
C ASP A 115 -9.77 5.78 -10.87
N SER A 116 -8.71 5.44 -10.15
CA SER A 116 -7.58 6.33 -9.88
C SER A 116 -6.49 6.16 -10.92
N THR A 117 -5.99 7.27 -11.46
CA THR A 117 -4.88 7.25 -12.42
C THR A 117 -3.56 7.51 -11.70
N ARG A 118 -2.58 6.63 -11.91
CA ARG A 118 -1.19 6.80 -11.50
C ARG A 118 -0.36 7.27 -12.67
N LEU A 119 0.45 8.30 -12.43
CA LEU A 119 1.45 8.81 -13.36
C LEU A 119 2.87 8.29 -12.99
N PRO A 120 3.81 8.34 -13.94
CA PRO A 120 5.23 8.16 -13.67
C PRO A 120 5.73 9.11 -12.58
N GLY A 121 6.69 8.68 -11.76
CA GLY A 121 7.22 9.46 -10.63
C GLY A 121 6.30 9.60 -9.42
N ASP A 122 5.00 9.33 -9.54
CA ASP A 122 4.03 9.49 -8.45
C ASP A 122 4.25 8.47 -7.30
N VAL A 123 4.84 7.32 -7.64
CA VAL A 123 5.36 6.33 -6.67
C VAL A 123 6.60 5.63 -7.24
N GLY A 124 7.72 5.68 -6.52
CA GLY A 124 8.94 4.93 -6.84
C GLY A 124 10.06 5.76 -7.48
N LEU A 125 11.09 5.07 -7.99
CA LEU A 125 12.35 5.69 -8.46
C LEU A 125 12.35 6.06 -9.95
N ALA A 126 11.43 5.51 -10.76
CA ALA A 126 11.35 5.80 -12.19
C ALA A 126 10.47 7.04 -12.40
N GLN A 127 11.09 8.14 -12.84
CA GLN A 127 10.42 9.41 -13.06
C GLN A 127 9.74 9.49 -14.44
N ASP A 128 10.21 8.74 -15.43
CA ASP A 128 9.78 8.87 -16.83
C ASP A 128 8.63 7.91 -17.20
N LYS A 129 8.62 6.69 -16.67
CA LYS A 129 7.60 5.66 -16.96
C LYS A 129 7.26 4.80 -15.74
N ILE A 130 6.07 4.20 -15.75
CA ILE A 130 5.72 3.11 -14.83
C ILE A 130 6.22 1.80 -15.44
N LEU A 131 6.99 1.02 -14.68
CA LEU A 131 7.55 -0.26 -15.12
C LEU A 131 6.75 -1.43 -14.56
N ILE A 132 6.16 -2.23 -15.44
CA ILE A 132 5.41 -3.44 -15.09
C ILE A 132 6.32 -4.66 -15.31
N PRO A 133 6.71 -5.41 -14.26
CA PRO A 133 7.64 -6.53 -14.36
C PRO A 133 7.01 -7.78 -14.97
N PHE A 134 7.75 -8.44 -15.87
CA PHE A 134 7.46 -9.80 -16.36
C PHE A 134 8.37 -10.80 -15.63
N TRP A 135 7.93 -11.25 -14.45
CA TRP A 135 8.79 -12.00 -13.53
C TRP A 135 9.39 -13.27 -14.13
N GLN A 136 8.62 -14.05 -14.88
CA GLN A 136 9.14 -15.26 -15.53
C GLN A 136 10.35 -14.97 -16.43
N ASN A 137 10.26 -13.91 -17.24
CA ASN A 137 11.35 -13.51 -18.14
C ASN A 137 12.53 -12.89 -17.38
N ILE A 138 12.27 -12.13 -16.32
CA ILE A 138 13.30 -11.56 -15.45
C ILE A 138 14.11 -12.68 -14.78
N SER A 139 13.42 -13.69 -14.22
CA SER A 139 14.09 -14.84 -13.59
C SER A 139 14.90 -15.64 -14.61
N LEU A 140 14.33 -15.94 -15.79
CA LEU A 140 15.02 -16.72 -16.82
C LEU A 140 16.22 -16.01 -17.46
N ALA A 141 16.07 -14.74 -17.85
CA ALA A 141 17.10 -14.03 -18.60
C ALA A 141 18.13 -13.33 -17.70
N GLN A 142 17.76 -12.95 -16.48
CA GLN A 142 18.62 -12.14 -15.59
C GLN A 142 18.93 -12.83 -14.26
N GLY A 143 18.32 -13.98 -13.96
CA GLY A 143 18.54 -14.70 -12.69
C GLY A 143 18.04 -13.93 -11.47
N VAL A 144 17.15 -12.96 -11.65
CA VAL A 144 16.67 -12.08 -10.57
C VAL A 144 15.32 -12.57 -10.07
N GLN A 145 15.20 -12.69 -8.77
CA GLN A 145 13.94 -13.03 -8.11
C GLN A 145 13.25 -11.79 -7.55
N PRO A 146 11.91 -11.81 -7.39
CA PRO A 146 11.21 -10.79 -6.65
C PRO A 146 11.73 -10.66 -5.22
N THR A 147 11.67 -9.45 -4.70
CA THR A 147 11.80 -9.24 -3.25
C THR A 147 10.71 -10.03 -2.50
N GLN A 148 10.89 -10.20 -1.19
CA GLN A 148 9.88 -10.83 -0.31
C GLN A 148 8.45 -10.26 -0.43
N TYR A 149 8.32 -9.05 -0.99
CA TYR A 149 7.04 -8.36 -1.19
C TYR A 149 6.62 -8.28 -2.67
N GLY A 150 7.20 -9.09 -3.56
CA GLY A 150 6.87 -9.12 -4.98
C GLY A 150 7.41 -7.95 -5.81
N GLY A 151 8.13 -7.01 -5.18
CA GLY A 151 8.73 -5.85 -5.83
C GLY A 151 10.09 -6.15 -6.49
N VAL A 152 10.54 -5.25 -7.34
CA VAL A 152 11.82 -5.38 -8.07
C VAL A 152 12.99 -4.90 -7.20
N PRO A 153 14.09 -5.67 -7.08
CA PRO A 153 15.28 -5.23 -6.35
C PRO A 153 15.86 -3.92 -6.90
N ARG A 154 16.14 -2.95 -6.02
CA ARG A 154 16.67 -1.63 -6.42
C ARG A 154 18.01 -1.72 -7.16
N GLY A 155 18.90 -2.59 -6.70
CA GLY A 155 20.19 -2.82 -7.36
C GLY A 155 20.06 -3.34 -8.78
N PHE A 156 19.04 -4.17 -9.05
CA PHE A 156 18.74 -4.64 -10.40
C PHE A 156 18.23 -3.51 -11.30
N LEU A 157 17.28 -2.69 -10.83
CA LEU A 157 16.81 -1.53 -11.59
C LEU A 157 17.93 -0.53 -11.92
N ALA A 158 18.82 -0.25 -10.95
CA ALA A 158 19.97 0.63 -11.16
C ALA A 158 21.02 0.04 -12.11
N ARG A 159 21.20 -1.28 -12.14
CA ARG A 159 22.02 -1.96 -13.15
C ARG A 159 21.36 -1.85 -14.53
N LEU A 160 20.07 -2.15 -14.62
CA LEU A 160 19.32 -2.16 -15.86
C LEU A 160 19.26 -0.77 -16.51
N SER A 161 19.08 0.31 -15.74
CA SER A 161 19.11 1.66 -16.31
C SER A 161 20.47 2.01 -16.91
N ARG A 162 21.57 1.59 -16.28
CA ARG A 162 22.94 1.79 -16.78
C ARG A 162 23.23 0.96 -18.04
N GLU A 163 22.75 -0.29 -18.08
CA GLU A 163 22.91 -1.16 -19.26
C GLU A 163 22.14 -0.61 -20.46
N VAL A 164 20.92 -0.13 -20.24
CA VAL A 164 20.07 0.47 -21.29
C VAL A 164 20.62 1.79 -21.80
N ALA A 165 21.21 2.61 -20.92
CA ALA A 165 21.87 3.87 -21.31
C ALA A 165 23.18 3.66 -22.08
N GLY A 166 23.63 2.40 -22.28
CA GLY A 166 24.89 2.09 -22.95
C GLY A 166 26.14 2.42 -22.11
N ILE A 167 25.97 2.79 -20.83
CA ILE A 167 27.05 3.30 -19.97
C ILE A 167 27.98 2.16 -19.51
N LYS A 168 27.55 0.88 -19.53
CA LYS A 168 28.42 -0.29 -19.36
C LYS A 168 27.91 -1.53 -20.09
N ALA A 169 28.42 -1.78 -21.30
CA ALA A 169 28.92 -3.09 -21.77
C ALA A 169 29.41 -2.98 -23.23
N ARG A 170 30.62 -2.44 -23.43
CA ARG A 170 31.38 -2.62 -24.69
C ARG A 170 31.92 -4.05 -24.87
N ALA A 171 31.77 -4.90 -23.86
CA ALA A 171 32.13 -6.31 -23.94
C ALA A 171 30.85 -7.13 -24.20
N SER A 172 30.65 -7.56 -25.44
CA SER A 172 29.78 -8.69 -25.74
C SER A 172 30.43 -9.95 -25.16
N THR A 173 30.31 -10.18 -23.85
CA THR A 173 30.61 -11.49 -23.29
C THR A 173 29.61 -12.45 -23.93
N ALA A 174 30.10 -13.37 -24.76
CA ALA A 174 29.31 -14.26 -25.61
C ALA A 174 28.23 -15.07 -24.86
N SER A 175 28.32 -15.16 -23.53
CA SER A 175 27.44 -15.94 -22.66
C SER A 175 26.39 -15.17 -21.86
N ARG A 176 26.30 -13.83 -21.94
CA ARG A 176 25.37 -13.04 -21.09
C ARG A 176 24.23 -12.40 -21.89
N TRP A 177 23.02 -12.44 -21.31
CA TRP A 177 21.86 -11.71 -21.83
C TRP A 177 22.11 -10.20 -21.76
N GLY A 178 22.11 -9.53 -22.91
CA GLY A 178 22.13 -8.08 -22.99
C GLY A 178 20.76 -7.49 -22.67
N VAL A 179 20.67 -6.18 -22.39
CA VAL A 179 19.39 -5.49 -22.18
C VAL A 179 19.36 -4.22 -23.01
N TYR A 180 18.22 -3.93 -23.64
CA TYR A 180 18.00 -2.69 -24.36
C TYR A 180 16.56 -2.20 -24.20
N LYS A 181 16.31 -0.93 -24.53
CA LYS A 181 14.99 -0.32 -24.56
C LYS A 181 14.51 -0.30 -26.02
N GLY A 182 13.30 -0.80 -26.27
CA GLY A 182 12.74 -0.90 -27.61
C GLY A 182 11.21 -0.85 -27.60
N THR A 183 10.61 -0.59 -28.75
CA THR A 183 9.16 -0.60 -28.93
C THR A 183 8.71 -1.98 -29.41
N ILE A 184 7.73 -2.55 -28.75
CA ILE A 184 7.08 -3.82 -29.12
C ILE A 184 5.63 -3.56 -29.50
N THR A 185 5.05 -4.40 -30.35
CA THR A 185 3.61 -4.35 -30.63
C THR A 185 2.88 -5.30 -29.69
N LEU A 186 2.02 -4.77 -28.82
CA LEU A 186 1.20 -5.54 -27.90
C LEU A 186 -0.27 -5.24 -28.19
N HIS A 187 -1.03 -6.26 -28.59
CA HIS A 187 -2.42 -6.11 -29.06
C HIS A 187 -2.59 -5.03 -30.14
N GLY A 188 -1.68 -4.98 -31.11
CA GLY A 188 -1.71 -4.00 -32.21
C GLY A 188 -1.25 -2.59 -31.82
N GLN A 189 -0.91 -2.33 -30.55
CA GLN A 189 -0.44 -1.02 -30.11
C GLN A 189 1.07 -1.03 -29.84
N PRO A 190 1.82 -0.02 -30.31
CA PRO A 190 3.23 0.12 -29.97
C PRO A 190 3.37 0.47 -28.48
N ARG A 191 4.16 -0.31 -27.76
CA ARG A 191 4.45 -0.12 -26.34
C ARG A 191 5.96 -0.16 -26.12
N LEU A 192 6.44 0.74 -25.28
CA LEU A 192 7.83 0.77 -24.89
C LEU A 192 8.11 -0.37 -23.91
N ALA A 193 9.23 -1.05 -24.09
CA ALA A 193 9.62 -2.17 -23.26
C ALA A 193 11.13 -2.20 -23.02
N TYR A 194 11.50 -2.82 -21.91
CA TYR A 194 12.87 -3.25 -21.64
C TYR A 194 12.98 -4.72 -22.01
N ILE A 195 13.90 -5.04 -22.91
CA ILE A 195 13.98 -6.33 -23.57
C ILE A 195 15.36 -6.93 -23.31
N ALA A 196 15.37 -8.18 -22.87
CA ALA A 196 16.58 -8.98 -22.79
C ALA A 196 16.91 -9.53 -24.18
N ARG A 197 18.12 -9.26 -24.65
CA ARG A 197 18.71 -9.84 -25.87
C ARG A 197 19.35 -11.19 -25.52
N PRO A 198 19.07 -12.25 -26.28
CA PRO A 198 19.69 -13.56 -26.08
C PRO A 198 21.22 -13.49 -26.19
N PRO A 199 21.96 -14.35 -25.46
CA PRO A 199 23.39 -14.52 -25.66
C PRO A 199 23.69 -15.02 -27.08
N ARG A 200 24.91 -14.74 -27.57
CA ARG A 200 25.35 -15.09 -28.93
C ARG A 200 26.50 -16.08 -28.86
N VAL A 201 26.33 -17.26 -29.44
CA VAL A 201 27.38 -18.28 -29.53
C VAL A 201 28.09 -18.24 -30.88
N PRO A 202 29.41 -18.48 -30.91
CA PRO A 202 30.14 -18.64 -32.15
C PRO A 202 29.70 -19.95 -32.82
N THR A 203 29.23 -19.87 -34.06
CA THR A 203 28.99 -21.02 -34.93
C THR A 203 30.31 -21.51 -35.53
N GLY A 204 30.36 -22.79 -35.94
CA GLY A 204 31.51 -23.34 -36.68
C GLY A 204 31.74 -22.68 -38.05
N GLU A 205 30.73 -21.98 -38.58
CA GLU A 205 30.82 -21.19 -39.81
C GLU A 205 31.67 -19.94 -39.62
N THR A 206 32.61 -19.72 -40.53
CA THR A 206 33.38 -18.48 -40.61
C THR A 206 32.64 -17.44 -41.46
N GLN A 207 32.62 -16.19 -41.00
CA GLN A 207 31.98 -15.12 -41.77
C GLN A 207 32.98 -14.51 -42.74
N GLN A 208 32.68 -14.54 -44.04
CA GLN A 208 33.47 -13.83 -45.05
C GLN A 208 32.93 -12.41 -45.21
N ILE A 209 33.77 -11.41 -44.99
CA ILE A 209 33.41 -9.99 -45.13
C ILE A 209 34.32 -9.36 -46.17
N PHE A 210 33.73 -8.58 -47.08
CA PHE A 210 34.48 -7.80 -48.04
C PHE A 210 35.13 -6.59 -47.34
N SER A 211 36.46 -6.56 -47.23
CA SER A 211 37.16 -5.50 -46.52
C SER A 211 37.65 -4.42 -47.48
N LEU A 212 36.98 -3.27 -47.46
CA LEU A 212 37.41 -2.08 -48.21
C LEU A 212 38.78 -1.55 -47.75
N ARG A 213 39.17 -1.80 -46.49
CA ARG A 213 40.49 -1.39 -45.95
C ARG A 213 41.66 -2.28 -46.40
N ARG A 214 41.40 -3.48 -46.92
CA ARG A 214 42.43 -4.39 -47.47
C ARG A 214 42.25 -4.58 -48.98
N GLY A 215 42.01 -3.47 -49.69
CA GLY A 215 41.97 -3.46 -51.16
C GLY A 215 40.87 -4.34 -51.77
N GLY A 216 39.72 -4.46 -51.10
CA GLY A 216 38.60 -5.25 -51.62
C GLY A 216 38.79 -6.76 -51.59
N ARG A 217 39.70 -7.27 -50.75
CA ARG A 217 39.79 -8.72 -50.53
C ARG A 217 38.68 -9.21 -49.60
N VAL A 218 38.14 -10.38 -49.91
CA VAL A 218 37.28 -11.14 -49.00
C VAL A 218 38.15 -11.62 -47.84
N VAL A 219 37.81 -11.21 -46.62
CA VAL A 219 38.53 -11.59 -45.40
C VAL A 219 37.61 -12.48 -44.58
N THR A 220 38.14 -13.62 -44.13
CA THR A 220 37.48 -14.49 -43.16
C THR A 220 37.54 -13.83 -41.78
N VAL A 221 36.45 -13.19 -41.36
CA VAL A 221 36.33 -12.48 -40.10
C VAL A 221 35.64 -13.38 -39.08
N GLY A 222 36.43 -14.14 -38.32
CA GLY A 222 35.98 -14.86 -37.14
C GLY A 222 34.84 -15.87 -37.35
N ARG A 223 34.46 -16.53 -36.26
CA ARG A 223 33.28 -17.41 -36.22
C ARG A 223 32.02 -16.54 -36.22
N ARG A 224 31.08 -16.81 -37.14
CA ARG A 224 29.76 -16.16 -37.20
C ARG A 224 29.08 -16.34 -35.84
N MET A 225 28.38 -15.32 -35.35
CA MET A 225 27.72 -15.38 -34.04
C MET A 225 26.21 -15.58 -34.23
N ARG A 226 25.65 -16.65 -33.66
CA ARG A 226 24.21 -16.95 -33.69
C ARG A 226 23.59 -16.73 -32.32
N ASP A 227 22.38 -16.17 -32.31
CA ASP A 227 21.60 -15.99 -31.10
C ASP A 227 21.05 -17.37 -30.63
N ILE A 228 21.21 -17.68 -29.35
CA ILE A 228 20.84 -18.99 -28.79
C ILE A 228 19.32 -19.13 -28.60
N ASP A 229 18.61 -18.01 -28.45
CA ASP A 229 17.19 -17.95 -28.08
C ASP A 229 16.54 -16.68 -28.69
N HIS A 230 15.29 -16.40 -28.30
CA HIS A 230 14.53 -15.21 -28.71
C HIS A 230 14.60 -14.09 -27.67
N PRO A 231 14.40 -12.82 -28.07
CA PRO A 231 14.29 -11.70 -27.14
C PRO A 231 13.13 -11.87 -26.15
N ARG A 232 13.35 -11.48 -24.89
CA ARG A 232 12.36 -11.62 -23.81
C ARG A 232 12.05 -10.27 -23.19
N ILE A 233 10.76 -9.95 -23.04
CA ILE A 233 10.34 -8.69 -22.40
C ILE A 233 10.55 -8.81 -20.90
N LEU A 234 11.34 -7.90 -20.32
CA LEU A 234 11.59 -7.80 -18.89
C LEU A 234 10.59 -6.85 -18.21
N PHE A 235 10.35 -5.69 -18.82
CA PHE A 235 9.41 -4.69 -18.32
C PHE A 235 8.61 -4.11 -19.47
N LEU A 236 7.30 -3.92 -19.24
CA LEU A 236 6.49 -3.01 -20.05
C LEU A 236 6.57 -1.61 -19.41
N ALA A 237 6.89 -0.61 -20.20
CA ALA A 237 6.93 0.78 -19.78
C ALA A 237 5.65 1.49 -20.22
N VAL A 238 4.88 1.97 -19.25
CA VAL A 238 3.59 2.64 -19.50
C VAL A 238 3.60 4.08 -18.97
N ASP A 239 2.85 4.93 -19.66
CA ASP A 239 2.71 6.37 -19.35
C ASP A 239 1.70 6.66 -18.25
N LEU A 240 0.80 5.73 -17.99
CA LEU A 240 -0.16 5.82 -16.91
C LEU A 240 -0.62 4.41 -16.54
N ALA A 241 -1.13 4.26 -15.33
CA ALA A 241 -1.80 3.05 -14.89
C ALA A 241 -3.09 3.41 -14.15
N THR A 242 -4.18 2.78 -14.55
CA THR A 242 -5.49 2.96 -13.92
C THR A 242 -5.71 1.89 -12.87
N TYR A 243 -6.16 2.29 -11.68
CA TYR A 243 -6.43 1.44 -10.53
C TYR A 243 -7.88 1.56 -10.12
N LYS A 244 -8.51 0.42 -9.85
CA LYS A 244 -9.85 0.39 -9.27
C LYS A 244 -9.79 0.67 -7.76
N PRO A 245 -10.74 1.42 -7.19
CA PRO A 245 -10.75 1.73 -5.77
C PRO A 245 -11.30 0.55 -4.94
N ILE A 246 -10.49 -0.50 -4.81
CA ILE A 246 -10.91 -1.76 -4.16
C ILE A 246 -10.98 -1.68 -2.63
N LEU A 247 -10.45 -0.63 -2.00
CA LEU A 247 -10.37 -0.48 -0.54
C LEU A 247 -11.36 0.53 0.04
N GLU A 248 -12.07 1.32 -0.79
CA GLU A 248 -13.04 2.30 -0.33
C GLU A 248 -14.24 1.63 0.37
N LYS A 249 -14.97 0.77 -0.34
CA LYS A 249 -16.14 0.08 0.21
C LYS A 249 -15.80 -0.74 1.47
N PRO A 250 -14.73 -1.55 1.51
CA PRO A 250 -14.39 -2.29 2.72
C PRO A 250 -13.95 -1.40 3.90
N TRP A 251 -13.43 -0.20 3.63
CA TRP A 251 -13.15 0.80 4.66
C TRP A 251 -14.44 1.33 5.27
N GLU A 252 -15.40 1.74 4.44
CA GLU A 252 -16.70 2.23 4.88
C GLU A 252 -17.47 1.17 5.68
N GLU A 253 -17.56 -0.05 5.16
CA GLU A 253 -18.23 -1.17 5.82
C GLU A 253 -17.62 -1.48 7.19
N ALA A 254 -16.29 -1.49 7.29
CA ALA A 254 -15.62 -1.76 8.56
C ALA A 254 -15.86 -0.66 9.60
N CYS A 255 -15.89 0.60 9.17
CA CYS A 255 -16.19 1.73 10.05
C CYS A 255 -17.66 1.74 10.48
N GLN A 256 -18.59 1.46 9.56
CA GLN A 256 -20.02 1.34 9.87
C GLN A 256 -20.28 0.18 10.84
N ALA A 257 -19.67 -0.98 10.62
CA ALA A 257 -19.79 -2.13 11.51
C ALA A 257 -19.21 -1.83 12.91
N ALA A 258 -18.12 -1.07 13.00
CA ALA A 258 -17.57 -0.64 14.28
C ALA A 258 -18.50 0.36 15.00
N ALA A 259 -19.06 1.32 14.28
CA ALA A 259 -20.01 2.28 14.82
C ALA A 259 -21.31 1.61 15.31
N ALA A 260 -21.79 0.58 14.61
CA ALA A 260 -22.96 -0.19 15.02
C ALA A 260 -22.80 -0.91 16.38
N ARG A 261 -21.56 -1.08 16.87
CA ARG A 261 -21.27 -1.68 18.17
C ARG A 261 -21.27 -0.69 19.33
N ILE A 262 -21.50 0.60 19.08
CA ILE A 262 -21.56 1.62 20.14
C ILE A 262 -22.53 1.25 21.27
N PRO A 263 -23.75 0.77 21.00
CA PRO A 263 -24.67 0.39 22.08
C PRO A 263 -24.11 -0.72 22.98
N GLU A 264 -23.47 -1.75 22.38
CA GLU A 264 -22.84 -2.87 23.10
C GLU A 264 -21.66 -2.38 23.96
N ILE A 265 -20.78 -1.58 23.37
CA ILE A 265 -19.57 -1.03 24.03
C ILE A 265 -19.97 -0.10 25.19
N MET A 266 -20.96 0.75 24.97
CA MET A 266 -21.52 1.61 26.01
C MET A 266 -22.14 0.77 27.13
N ALA A 267 -23.00 -0.20 26.81
CA ALA A 267 -23.64 -1.07 27.80
C ALA A 267 -22.61 -1.76 28.71
N ALA A 268 -21.56 -2.34 28.12
CA ALA A 268 -20.49 -3.00 28.85
C ALA A 268 -19.74 -2.04 29.79
N GLN A 269 -19.31 -0.88 29.29
CA GLN A 269 -18.59 0.11 30.10
C GLN A 269 -19.45 0.67 31.25
N LEU A 270 -20.75 0.81 31.00
CA LEU A 270 -21.73 1.27 31.96
C LEU A 270 -22.00 0.21 33.04
N ALA A 271 -22.08 -1.07 32.67
CA ALA A 271 -22.17 -2.19 33.62
C ALA A 271 -20.93 -2.28 34.51
N ASP A 272 -19.72 -2.12 33.94
CA ASP A 272 -18.47 -2.09 34.70
C ASP A 272 -18.44 -0.93 35.70
N ASN A 273 -18.89 0.27 35.29
CA ASN A 273 -19.00 1.42 36.18
C ASN A 273 -19.98 1.16 37.34
N PHE A 274 -21.09 0.47 37.08
CA PHE A 274 -22.03 0.06 38.12
C PHE A 274 -21.40 -0.91 39.11
N ALA A 275 -20.71 -1.95 38.61
CA ALA A 275 -20.01 -2.91 39.46
C ALA A 275 -18.96 -2.23 40.35
N HIS A 276 -18.17 -1.31 39.78
CA HIS A 276 -17.20 -0.52 40.54
C HIS A 276 -17.84 0.39 41.60
N ALA A 277 -18.95 1.06 41.27
CA ALA A 277 -19.66 1.90 42.23
C ALA A 277 -20.26 1.08 43.39
N ALA A 278 -20.82 -0.09 43.10
CA ALA A 278 -21.34 -1.01 44.10
C ALA A 278 -20.22 -1.55 45.01
N ALA A 279 -19.09 -1.97 44.43
CA ALA A 279 -17.93 -2.43 45.19
C ALA A 279 -17.37 -1.36 46.12
N LYS A 280 -17.29 -0.10 45.66
CA LYS A 280 -16.86 1.04 46.50
C LYS A 280 -17.81 1.28 47.67
N ARG A 281 -19.12 1.22 47.44
CA ARG A 281 -20.12 1.34 48.52
C ARG A 281 -20.07 0.17 49.52
N GLY A 282 -19.80 -1.04 49.06
CA GLY A 282 -19.62 -2.23 49.91
C GLY A 282 -18.36 -2.15 50.79
N GLY A 283 -17.22 -1.71 50.22
CA GLY A 283 -15.98 -1.53 50.97
C GLY A 283 -16.05 -0.40 52.01
N THR A 284 -16.80 0.66 51.73
CA THR A 284 -16.99 1.77 52.69
C THR A 284 -17.90 1.37 53.85
N ARG A 285 -18.83 0.43 53.65
CA ARG A 285 -19.73 -0.09 54.70
C ARG A 285 -19.08 -1.13 55.62
N MET A 286 -17.99 -1.77 55.21
CA MET A 286 -17.24 -2.68 56.08
C MET A 286 -16.09 -1.99 56.84
N ALA A 287 -15.79 -0.73 56.50
CA ALA A 287 -14.75 0.08 57.14
C ALA A 287 -15.31 1.13 58.11
N ALA A 288 -16.63 1.13 58.35
CA ALA A 288 -17.33 1.95 59.33
C ALA A 288 -17.95 1.02 60.40
#